data_AF-A0A833D1E2-F1
#
_entry.id   AF-A0A833D1E2-F1
#
_cell.length_a   1.000
_cell.length_b   1.000
_cell.length_c   1.000
_cell.angle_alpha   90.00
_cell.angle_beta   90.00
_cell.angle_gamma   90.00
#
_symmetry.space_group_name_H-M   'P 1'
#
loop_
_entity.id
_entity.type
_entity.pdbx_description
1 polymer ?
#
loop_
_entity_poly.entity_id
_entity_poly.type
_entity_poly.pdbx_seq_one_letter_code
_entity_poly.pdbx_strand_id
1 'polypeptide(L)'
;MPLDRGDFVISPDGTISNKDGIIDKIGVFDFQNPYTLERTEGTMFTSTEPPAPSENPSLIQGYLTGSNVNPMEETTRLIWIHRTYQMMQKIIDQEAKLADEMIQRLVKIPPIA
;
A
#
# COMPACT_ATOMS: atom_id res chain seq x y z
N MET A 1 -7.78 26.72 22.99
CA MET A 1 -9.20 27.16 22.88
C MET A 1 -10.07 25.95 23.07
N PRO A 2 -10.99 25.91 24.06
CA PRO A 2 -11.88 24.77 24.24
C PRO A 2 -12.92 24.76 23.11
N LEU A 3 -12.98 23.67 22.35
CA LEU A 3 -14.02 23.47 21.35
C LEU A 3 -15.32 23.14 22.08
N ASP A 4 -16.35 23.94 21.83
CA ASP A 4 -17.74 23.67 22.14
C ASP A 4 -18.14 22.34 21.48
N ARG A 5 -18.03 21.26 22.25
CA ARG A 5 -18.22 19.86 21.82
C ARG A 5 -19.63 19.50 22.25
N GLY A 6 -20.63 19.76 21.39
CA GLY A 6 -21.99 19.26 21.57
C GLY A 6 -21.94 17.77 21.92
N ASP A 7 -22.61 17.39 23.00
CA ASP A 7 -22.22 16.31 23.92
C ASP A 7 -22.45 14.88 23.38
N PHE A 8 -22.00 14.57 22.17
CA PHE A 8 -22.13 13.26 21.57
C PHE A 8 -20.96 12.35 21.97
N VAL A 9 -21.27 11.21 22.58
CA VAL A 9 -20.32 10.16 22.97
C VAL A 9 -20.56 8.93 22.10
N ILE A 10 -19.49 8.40 21.53
CA ILE A 10 -19.51 7.13 20.79
C ILE A 10 -18.91 6.06 21.69
N SER A 11 -19.74 5.09 22.06
CA SER A 11 -19.33 3.94 22.86
C SER A 11 -18.53 2.93 22.02
N PRO A 12 -17.72 2.05 22.65
CA PRO A 12 -16.90 1.08 21.93
C PRO A 12 -17.67 0.11 21.02
N ASP A 13 -18.95 -0.11 21.32
CA ASP A 13 -19.88 -0.91 20.54
C ASP A 13 -20.47 -0.16 19.32
N GLY A 14 -20.10 1.11 19.13
CA GLY A 14 -20.56 1.97 18.05
C GLY A 14 -21.83 2.76 18.36
N THR A 15 -22.37 2.65 19.57
CA THR A 15 -23.59 3.39 19.96
C THR A 15 -23.27 4.87 20.15
N ILE A 16 -24.03 5.73 19.45
CA ILE A 16 -23.96 7.18 19.51
C ILE A 16 -25.02 7.68 20.49
N SER A 17 -24.60 8.46 21.48
CA SER A 17 -25.48 8.98 22.53
C SER A 17 -25.20 10.46 22.83
N ASN A 18 -26.19 11.17 23.36
CA ASN A 18 -26.08 12.54 23.88
C ASN A 18 -26.76 12.64 25.25
N LYS A 19 -26.77 13.83 25.86
CA LYS A 19 -27.49 14.16 27.11
C LYS A 19 -28.96 13.74 27.11
N ASP A 20 -29.60 13.71 25.94
CA ASP A 20 -31.03 13.37 25.78
C ASP A 20 -31.27 11.87 25.54
N GLY A 21 -30.22 11.05 25.38
CA GLY A 21 -30.33 9.60 25.20
C GLY A 21 -29.55 9.05 23.99
N ILE A 22 -29.89 7.82 23.60
CA ILE A 22 -29.29 7.12 22.44
C ILE A 22 -29.88 7.69 21.15
N ILE A 23 -29.01 7.98 20.18
CA ILE A 23 -29.41 8.56 18.89
C ILE A 23 -29.42 7.48 17.82
N ASP A 24 -28.29 6.78 17.66
CA ASP A 24 -28.12 5.77 16.62
C ASP A 24 -26.91 4.86 16.92
N LYS A 25 -26.62 3.90 16.04
CA LYS A 25 -25.47 2.99 16.14
C LYS A 25 -24.71 2.89 14.82
N ILE A 26 -23.40 3.00 14.89
CA ILE A 26 -22.50 2.78 13.75
C ILE A 26 -22.47 1.28 13.43
N GLY A 27 -22.88 0.94 12.20
CA GLY A 27 -22.76 -0.42 11.68
C GLY A 27 -21.32 -0.74 11.29
N VAL A 28 -20.74 -1.76 11.92
CA VAL A 28 -19.45 -2.32 11.53
C VAL A 28 -19.70 -3.68 10.92
N PHE A 29 -19.12 -3.91 9.75
CA PHE A 29 -19.30 -5.12 8.99
C PHE A 29 -17.96 -5.71 8.57
N ASP A 30 -17.90 -7.04 8.58
CA ASP A 30 -16.78 -7.84 8.12
C ASP A 30 -17.15 -8.59 6.84
N PHE A 31 -16.14 -8.87 6.03
CA PHE A 31 -16.27 -9.71 4.84
C PHE A 31 -15.60 -11.05 5.09
N GLN A 32 -16.22 -12.15 4.66
CA GLN A 32 -15.63 -13.49 4.84
C GLN A 32 -14.28 -13.61 4.14
N ASN A 33 -14.13 -12.98 2.97
CA ASN A 33 -12.88 -12.93 2.24
C ASN A 33 -12.46 -11.47 1.96
N PRO A 34 -11.51 -10.90 2.73
CA PRO A 34 -11.05 -9.54 2.49
C PRO A 34 -10.22 -9.39 1.19
N TYR A 35 -9.74 -10.49 0.60
CA TYR A 35 -8.95 -10.45 -0.63
C TYR A 35 -9.79 -10.28 -1.91
N THR A 36 -11.12 -10.40 -1.81
CA THR A 36 -12.04 -10.11 -2.92
C THR A 36 -12.46 -8.64 -2.96
N LEU A 37 -12.06 -7.84 -1.97
CA LEU A 37 -12.36 -6.42 -1.92
C LEU A 37 -11.56 -5.67 -2.98
N GLU A 38 -12.28 -4.95 -3.83
CA GLU A 38 -11.67 -4.08 -4.83
C GLU A 38 -11.56 -2.66 -4.28
N ARG A 39 -10.33 -2.14 -4.27
CA ARG A 39 -10.09 -0.75 -3.88
C ARG A 39 -10.59 0.18 -4.98
N THR A 40 -11.46 1.11 -4.61
CA THR A 40 -11.96 2.17 -5.50
C THR A 40 -11.21 3.47 -5.20
N GLU A 41 -11.91 4.58 -4.97
CA GLU A 41 -11.29 5.87 -4.74
C GLU A 41 -10.84 6.04 -3.29
N GLY A 42 -9.65 6.63 -3.11
CA GLY A 42 -9.10 6.93 -1.79
C GLY A 42 -8.91 5.68 -0.94
N THR A 43 -9.64 5.60 0.17
CA THR A 43 -9.59 4.49 1.14
C THR A 43 -10.87 3.64 1.11
N MET A 44 -11.72 3.82 0.09
CA MET A 44 -12.96 3.04 -0.06
C MET A 44 -12.68 1.71 -0.76
N PHE A 45 -13.47 0.71 -0.38
CA PHE A 45 -13.47 -0.62 -0.96
C PHE A 45 -14.89 -0.98 -1.40
N THR A 46 -15.00 -1.73 -2.49
CA THR A 46 -16.25 -2.31 -2.97
C THR A 46 -16.16 -3.83 -2.95
N SER A 47 -17.30 -4.49 -2.82
CA SER A 47 -17.42 -5.95 -2.84
C SER A 47 -18.66 -6.35 -3.62
N THR A 48 -18.58 -7.48 -4.30
CA THR A 48 -19.73 -8.18 -4.88
C THR A 48 -20.37 -9.15 -3.89
N GLU A 49 -19.66 -9.50 -2.80
CA GLU A 49 -20.15 -10.36 -1.74
C GLU A 49 -20.87 -9.54 -0.66
N PRO A 50 -21.96 -10.09 -0.06
CA PRO A 50 -22.65 -9.41 1.01
C PRO A 50 -21.77 -9.34 2.27
N PRO A 51 -21.70 -8.18 2.94
CA PRO A 51 -21.03 -8.06 4.23
C PRO A 51 -21.83 -8.76 5.34
N ALA A 52 -21.13 -9.23 6.38
CA ALA A 52 -21.72 -9.73 7.62
C ALA A 52 -21.50 -8.74 8.77
N PRO A 53 -22.43 -8.59 9.72
CA PRO A 53 -22.18 -7.77 10.91
C PRO A 53 -20.96 -8.27 11.69
N SER A 54 -20.10 -7.35 12.12
CA SER A 54 -18.92 -7.72 12.91
C SER A 54 -19.34 -8.28 14.28
N GLU A 55 -18.73 -9.39 14.69
CA GLU A 55 -19.08 -10.04 15.97
C GLU A 55 -18.63 -9.22 17.18
N ASN A 56 -17.48 -8.53 17.09
CA ASN A 56 -16.90 -7.77 18.20
C ASN A 56 -16.30 -6.45 17.70
N PRO A 57 -17.13 -5.47 17.27
CA PRO A 57 -16.63 -4.18 16.86
C PRO A 57 -16.07 -3.42 18.07
N SER A 58 -14.88 -2.83 17.90
CA SER A 58 -14.26 -1.94 18.89
C SER A 58 -13.97 -0.59 18.25
N LEU A 59 -14.75 0.41 18.62
CA LEU A 59 -14.58 1.78 18.16
C LEU A 59 -13.96 2.64 19.26
N ILE A 60 -13.06 3.55 18.88
CA ILE A 60 -12.43 4.50 19.81
C ILE A 60 -12.64 5.91 19.26
N GLN A 61 -13.40 6.72 19.99
CA GLN A 61 -13.65 8.11 19.61
C GLN A 61 -12.37 8.95 19.70
N GLY A 62 -12.13 9.79 18.70
CA GLY A 62 -10.99 10.71 18.69
C GLY A 62 -9.64 10.06 18.34
N TYR A 63 -9.64 8.79 17.93
CA TYR A 63 -8.46 8.10 17.44
C TYR A 63 -8.46 8.04 15.90
N LEU A 64 -7.29 8.26 15.29
CA LEU A 64 -7.09 8.09 13.85
C LEU A 64 -6.18 6.89 13.63
N THR A 65 -6.65 5.91 12.86
CA THR A 65 -5.85 4.73 12.52
C THR A 65 -4.64 5.12 11.68
N GLY A 66 -3.44 4.78 12.16
CA GLY A 66 -2.19 5.00 11.44
C GLY A 66 -2.02 4.04 10.27
N SER A 67 -1.12 4.38 9.34
CA SER A 67 -0.71 3.44 8.30
C SER A 67 0.05 2.27 8.92
N ASN A 68 -0.25 1.06 8.48
CA ASN A 68 0.50 -0.15 8.84
C ASN A 68 1.80 -0.32 8.04
N VAL A 69 2.17 0.65 7.20
CA VAL A 69 3.39 0.63 6.38
C VAL A 69 4.55 1.28 7.14
N ASN A 70 5.69 0.58 7.21
CA ASN A 70 6.92 1.16 7.73
C ASN A 70 7.71 1.85 6.58
N PRO A 71 7.81 3.20 6.57
CA PRO A 71 8.43 3.92 5.46
C PRO A 71 9.92 3.61 5.30
N MET A 72 10.62 3.23 6.37
CA MET A 72 12.05 2.90 6.32
C MET A 72 12.29 1.58 5.57
N GLU A 73 11.44 0.59 5.82
CA GLU A 73 11.51 -0.71 5.15
C GLU A 73 11.19 -0.58 3.66
N GLU A 74 10.13 0.16 3.32
CA GLU A 74 9.74 0.34 1.92
C GLU A 74 10.79 1.14 1.14
N THR A 75 11.40 2.16 1.75
CA THR A 75 12.51 2.90 1.12
C THR A 75 13.73 2.00 0.91
N THR A 76 14.04 1.13 1.87
CA THR A 76 15.15 0.16 1.74
C THR A 76 14.88 -0.82 0.60
N ARG A 77 13.64 -1.28 0.44
CA ARG A 77 13.21 -2.11 -0.68
C ARG A 77 13.40 -1.40 -2.02
N LEU A 78 13.02 -0.13 -2.12
CA LEU A 78 13.26 0.68 -3.31
C LEU A 78 14.76 0.87 -3.61
N ILE A 79 15.59 1.10 -2.59
CA ILE A 79 17.05 1.19 -2.76
C ILE A 79 17.61 -0.13 -3.30
N TRP A 80 17.15 -1.27 -2.77
CA TRP A 80 17.58 -2.58 -3.23
C TRP A 80 17.21 -2.81 -4.69
N ILE A 81 15.95 -2.52 -5.07
CA ILE A 81 15.48 -2.58 -6.45
C ILE A 81 16.36 -1.70 -7.35
N HIS A 82 16.62 -0.46 -6.93
CA HIS A 82 17.44 0.47 -7.71
C HIS A 82 18.88 -0.03 -7.90
N ARG A 83 19.52 -0.58 -6.86
CA ARG A 83 20.87 -1.16 -6.96
C ARG A 83 20.90 -2.35 -7.90
N THR A 84 19.89 -3.22 -7.83
CA THR A 84 19.76 -4.35 -8.76
C THR A 84 19.65 -3.87 -10.20
N TYR A 85 18.85 -2.84 -10.48
CA TYR A 85 18.78 -2.22 -11.81
C TYR A 85 20.13 -1.64 -12.26
N GLN A 86 20.83 -0.92 -11.38
CA GLN A 86 22.16 -0.38 -11.71
C GLN A 86 23.18 -1.47 -12.04
N MET A 87 23.16 -2.60 -11.31
CA MET A 87 24.04 -3.73 -11.61
C MET A 87 23.71 -4.35 -12.96
N MET A 88 22.43 -4.56 -13.26
CA MET A 88 21.99 -5.09 -14.55
C MET A 88 22.41 -4.18 -15.73
N GLN A 89 22.28 -2.86 -15.58
CA GLN A 89 22.74 -1.90 -16.59
C GLN A 89 24.25 -2.02 -16.84
N LYS A 90 25.07 -2.12 -15.79
CA LYS A 90 26.53 -2.28 -15.94
C LYS A 90 26.91 -3.56 -16.67
N ILE A 91 26.17 -4.65 -16.43
CA ILE A 91 26.39 -5.94 -17.12
C ILE A 91 26.07 -5.78 -18.61
N ILE A 92 24.93 -5.18 -18.94
CA ILE A 92 24.54 -4.90 -20.33
C ILE A 92 25.58 -4.04 -21.04
N ASP A 93 26.08 -2.98 -20.39
CA ASP A 93 27.13 -2.11 -20.95
C ASP A 93 28.44 -2.86 -21.19
N GLN A 94 28.80 -3.79 -20.29
CA GLN A 94 29.99 -4.63 -20.47
C GLN A 94 29.83 -5.59 -21.65
N GLU A 95 28.68 -6.25 -21.78
CA GLU A 95 28.41 -7.13 -22.91
C GLU A 95 28.43 -6.36 -24.24
N ALA A 96 27.83 -5.17 -24.29
CA ALA A 96 27.87 -4.30 -25.45
C ALA A 96 29.30 -3.93 -25.86
N LYS A 97 30.16 -3.59 -24.89
CA LYS A 97 31.58 -3.30 -25.16
C LYS A 97 32.33 -4.53 -25.69
N LEU A 98 32.10 -5.70 -25.10
CA LEU A 98 32.72 -6.95 -25.55
C LEU A 98 32.32 -7.29 -26.98
N ALA A 99 31.04 -7.10 -27.34
CA ALA A 99 30.56 -7.32 -28.69
C ALA A 99 31.25 -6.37 -29.70
N ASP A 100 31.38 -5.09 -29.37
CA ASP A 100 32.05 -4.12 -30.24
C ASP A 100 33.53 -4.45 -30.43
N GLU A 101 34.24 -4.84 -29.37
CA GLU A 101 35.64 -5.28 -29.46
C GLU A 101 35.81 -6.51 -30.36
N MET A 102 34.92 -7.49 -30.28
CA MET A 102 34.97 -8.67 -31.16
C MET A 102 34.78 -8.30 -32.63
N ILE A 103 33.83 -7.41 -32.93
CA ILE A 103 33.58 -6.91 -34.29
C ILE A 103 34.85 -6.21 -34.82
N GLN A 104 35.46 -5.32 -34.02
CA GLN A 104 36.68 -4.61 -34.43
C GLN A 104 37.87 -5.56 -34.70
N ARG A 105 37.98 -6.66 -33.94
CA ARG A 105 39.03 -7.67 -34.16
C ARG A 105 38.83 -8.45 -35.46
N LEU A 106 37.60 -8.80 -35.81
CA LEU A 106 37.30 -9.50 -37.08
C LEU A 106 37.61 -8.61 -38.29
N VAL A 107 37.31 -7.32 -38.22
CA VAL A 107 37.56 -6.37 -39.31
C VAL A 107 39.06 -6.13 -39.56
N LYS A 108 39.92 -6.33 -38.55
CA LYS A 108 41.38 -6.12 -38.66
C LYS A 108 42.18 -7.29 -39.25
N ILE A 109 41.54 -8.41 -39.59
CA ILE A 109 42.22 -9.54 -40.25
C ILE A 109 42.29 -9.24 -41.76
N PRO A 110 43.49 -9.01 -42.35
CA PRO A 110 43.60 -8.74 -43.78
C PRO A 110 43.14 -9.96 -44.60
N PRO A 111 42.59 -9.75 -45.82
CA PRO A 111 42.21 -10.86 -46.69
C PRO A 111 43.45 -11.71 -46.98
N ILE A 112 43.29 -13.03 -46.81
CA ILE A 112 44.30 -14.03 -47.15
C ILE A 112 44.56 -13.88 -48.66
N ALA A 113 45.78 -13.44 -49.00
CA ALA A 113 46.31 -13.43 -50.36
C ALA A 113 46.92 -14.79 -50.72
#